data_AF-A0A2V9ZXG4-F1
#
_entry.id   AF-A0A2V9ZXG4-F1
#
_cell.length_a   1.000
_cell.length_b   1.000
_cell.length_c   1.000
_cell.angle_alpha   90.00
_cell.angle_beta   90.00
_cell.angle_gamma   90.00
#
_symmetry.space_group_name_H-M   'P 1'
#
loop_
_entity.id
_entity.type
_entity.pdbx_description
1 polymer ?
#
loop_
_entity_poly.entity_id
_entity_poly.type
_entity_poly.pdbx_seq_one_letter_code
_entity_poly.pdbx_strand_id
1 'polypeptide(L)'
;ADLSNAGFLSITVASSGGTSAPLTFTVKNPAPSVSSVSPNPAISLLGGYTLTVNGSGFVRSSVVQVDGKSYPTTFVSPTQLKAQVSSSDLLSLGQHNVTVVNPSPGGGTSNAVTLTVASLLGNILEPAGKELGEALDLQLQSSFPELV
;
A
#
# COMPACT_ATOMS: atom_id res chain seq x y z
N ALA A 1 11.16 9.95 -31.84
CA ALA A 1 10.66 9.83 -30.45
C ALA A 1 11.02 8.43 -30.01
N ASP A 2 11.98 8.36 -29.10
CA ASP A 2 12.68 7.16 -28.63
C ASP A 2 11.71 6.24 -27.83
N LEU A 3 11.99 4.94 -27.78
CA LEU A 3 11.14 3.86 -27.23
C LEU A 3 10.99 3.88 -25.69
N SER A 4 11.15 5.06 -25.07
CA SER A 4 11.28 5.24 -23.62
C SER A 4 9.97 5.16 -22.84
N ASN A 5 8.82 5.07 -23.51
CA ASN A 5 7.51 4.95 -22.88
C ASN A 5 6.66 3.85 -23.54
N ALA A 6 5.93 3.09 -22.71
CA ALA A 6 4.96 2.12 -23.20
C ALA A 6 3.85 2.82 -24.00
N GLY A 7 3.37 2.12 -25.03
CA GLY A 7 2.40 2.67 -25.96
C GLY A 7 2.40 1.96 -27.30
N PHE A 8 1.61 2.50 -28.23
CA PHE A 8 1.49 2.00 -29.59
C PHE A 8 2.17 2.96 -30.55
N LEU A 9 3.06 2.44 -31.37
CA LEU A 9 3.72 3.17 -32.44
C LEU A 9 3.23 2.65 -33.78
N SER A 10 2.90 3.55 -34.69
CA SER A 10 2.50 3.21 -36.05
C SER A 10 3.71 3.36 -36.98
N ILE A 11 4.00 2.31 -37.74
CA ILE A 11 5.13 2.27 -38.68
C ILE A 11 4.57 2.16 -40.10
N THR A 12 4.93 3.11 -40.95
CA THR A 12 4.60 3.12 -42.38
C THR A 12 5.87 3.32 -43.20
N VAL A 13 5.97 2.66 -44.34
CA VAL A 13 7.07 2.83 -45.30
C VAL A 13 6.54 3.59 -46.51
N ALA A 14 7.20 4.67 -46.91
CA ALA A 14 6.86 5.42 -48.11
C ALA A 14 7.90 5.15 -49.22
N SER A 15 7.41 4.97 -50.44
CA SER A 15 8.22 4.84 -51.66
C SER A 15 7.60 5.71 -52.78
N SER A 16 8.27 5.82 -53.93
CA SER A 16 7.74 6.52 -55.11
C SER A 16 6.41 5.95 -55.60
N GLY A 17 6.09 4.69 -55.28
CA GLY A 17 4.82 4.03 -55.61
C GLY A 17 3.69 4.18 -54.57
N GLY A 18 3.91 4.87 -53.45
CA GLY A 18 2.92 5.06 -52.39
C GLY A 18 3.41 4.73 -50.98
N THR A 19 2.51 4.82 -50.00
CA THR A 19 2.76 4.51 -48.59
C THR A 19 2.15 3.16 -48.22
N SER A 20 2.89 2.34 -47.47
CA SER A 20 2.41 1.05 -46.97
C SER A 20 1.22 1.21 -46.01
N ALA A 21 0.47 0.13 -45.78
CA ALA A 21 -0.42 0.05 -44.64
C ALA A 21 0.37 0.22 -43.32
N PRO A 22 -0.23 0.82 -42.28
CA PRO A 22 0.42 0.99 -40.99
C PRO A 22 0.58 -0.37 -40.27
N LEU A 23 1.78 -0.63 -39.78
CA LEU A 23 2.06 -1.72 -38.84
C LEU A 23 2.14 -1.16 -37.42
N THR A 24 1.39 -1.75 -36.48
CA THR A 24 1.43 -1.35 -35.07
C THR A 24 2.54 -2.09 -34.32
N PHE A 25 3.48 -1.33 -33.75
CA PHE A 25 4.48 -1.82 -32.81
C PHE A 25 4.06 -1.46 -31.37
N THR A 26 4.07 -2.44 -30.46
CA THR A 26 3.63 -2.22 -29.07
C THR A 26 4.81 -2.26 -28.12
N VAL A 27 5.02 -1.16 -27.40
CA VAL A 27 5.97 -1.08 -26.28
C VAL A 27 5.22 -1.42 -25.00
N LYS A 28 5.65 -2.48 -24.29
CA LYS A 28 4.99 -3.00 -23.09
C LYS A 28 5.62 -2.46 -21.81
N ASN A 29 4.80 -2.17 -20.79
CA ASN A 29 5.25 -1.92 -19.43
C ASN A 29 5.80 -3.22 -18.80
N PRO A 30 6.85 -3.14 -17.95
CA PRO A 30 7.32 -4.28 -17.18
C PRO A 30 6.27 -4.73 -16.15
N ALA A 31 6.33 -6.00 -15.76
CA ALA A 31 5.53 -6.53 -14.66
C ALA A 31 6.07 -5.98 -13.32
N PRO A 32 5.23 -5.36 -12.47
CA PRO A 32 5.69 -4.81 -11.20
C PRO A 32 5.91 -5.92 -10.16
N SER A 33 6.87 -5.72 -9.27
CA SER A 33 7.10 -6.56 -8.09
C SER A 33 7.27 -5.68 -6.86
N VAL A 34 6.68 -6.09 -5.73
CA VAL A 34 6.77 -5.38 -4.46
C VAL A 34 7.61 -6.20 -3.49
N SER A 35 8.66 -5.59 -2.96
CA SER A 35 9.56 -6.24 -1.99
C SER A 35 9.21 -5.88 -0.55
N SER A 36 8.87 -4.62 -0.28
CA SER A 36 8.56 -4.17 1.08
C SER A 36 7.72 -2.90 1.11
N VAL A 37 7.07 -2.68 2.26
CA VAL A 37 6.26 -1.49 2.52
C VAL A 37 6.67 -0.83 3.84
N SER A 38 6.85 0.48 3.76
CA SER A 38 7.41 1.43 4.73
C SER A 38 6.44 2.45 5.32
N PRO A 39 6.24 2.60 6.64
CA PRO A 39 6.23 1.65 7.75
C PRO A 39 5.31 0.44 7.65
N ASN A 40 5.72 -0.59 8.39
CA ASN A 40 4.95 -1.78 8.76
C ASN A 40 5.38 -2.19 10.18
N PRO A 41 4.54 -2.04 11.22
CA PRO A 41 3.13 -1.67 11.15
C PRO A 41 2.89 -0.16 10.86
N ALA A 42 1.79 0.15 10.18
CA ALA A 42 1.26 1.49 10.04
C ALA A 42 0.37 1.85 11.25
N ILE A 43 0.37 3.13 11.66
CA ILE A 43 -0.33 3.61 12.86
C ILE A 43 -1.52 4.49 12.46
N SER A 44 -2.74 4.13 12.89
CA SER A 44 -4.01 4.68 12.37
C SER A 44 -4.42 6.11 12.82
N LEU A 45 -3.63 6.86 13.60
CA LEU A 45 -4.19 8.00 14.37
C LEU A 45 -3.54 9.38 14.14
N LEU A 46 -2.65 9.55 13.15
CA LEU A 46 -1.91 10.81 12.95
C LEU A 46 -2.43 11.70 11.80
N GLY A 47 -3.62 11.42 11.25
CA GLY A 47 -4.05 11.97 9.97
C GLY A 47 -3.49 11.16 8.80
N GLY A 48 -3.80 11.56 7.56
CA GLY A 48 -3.38 10.82 6.35
C GLY A 48 -1.89 10.45 6.38
N TYR A 49 -1.57 9.24 5.94
CA TYR A 49 -0.26 8.63 6.09
C TYR A 49 0.38 8.33 4.72
N THR A 50 1.70 8.52 4.60
CA THR A 50 2.45 8.28 3.35
C THR A 50 3.16 6.93 3.37
N LEU A 51 2.59 5.92 2.70
CA LEU A 51 3.21 4.61 2.57
C LEU A 51 4.32 4.63 1.50
N THR A 52 5.53 4.23 1.87
CA THR A 52 6.61 4.00 0.90
C THR A 52 6.59 2.55 0.45
N VAL A 53 6.43 2.32 -0.85
CA VAL A 53 6.43 0.98 -1.45
C VAL A 53 7.73 0.80 -2.21
N ASN A 54 8.52 -0.21 -1.85
CA ASN A 54 9.78 -0.54 -2.50
C ASN A 54 9.62 -1.82 -3.31
N GLY A 55 10.26 -1.87 -4.48
CA GLY A 55 10.14 -3.00 -5.39
C GLY A 55 10.89 -2.79 -6.69
N SER A 56 10.35 -3.31 -7.78
CA SER A 56 10.95 -3.20 -9.11
C SER A 56 9.90 -3.16 -10.21
N GLY A 57 10.30 -2.64 -11.36
CA GLY A 57 9.44 -2.56 -12.54
C GLY A 57 8.34 -1.51 -12.42
N PHE A 58 8.46 -0.52 -11.54
CA PHE A 58 7.46 0.56 -11.47
C PHE A 58 7.63 1.54 -12.63
N VAL A 59 6.51 2.10 -13.07
CA VAL A 59 6.42 3.11 -14.12
C VAL A 59 5.71 4.35 -13.57
N ARG A 60 5.80 5.49 -14.27
CA ARG A 60 5.20 6.75 -13.80
C ARG A 60 3.69 6.68 -13.56
N SER A 61 3.01 5.80 -14.28
CA SER A 61 1.57 5.55 -14.18
C SER A 61 1.21 4.37 -13.26
N SER A 62 2.16 3.86 -12.48
CA SER A 62 1.88 2.82 -11.47
C SER A 62 0.96 3.33 -10.38
N VAL A 63 0.04 2.48 -9.93
CA VAL A 63 -0.92 2.77 -8.87
C VAL A 63 -0.76 1.77 -7.75
N VAL A 64 -0.57 2.24 -6.52
CA VAL A 64 -0.60 1.40 -5.32
C VAL A 64 -2.05 1.12 -4.94
N GLN A 65 -2.34 -0.14 -4.63
CA GLN A 65 -3.62 -0.61 -4.12
C GLN A 65 -3.43 -1.26 -2.76
N VAL A 66 -4.36 -1.00 -1.83
CA VAL A 66 -4.48 -1.69 -0.55
C VAL A 66 -5.85 -2.36 -0.51
N ASP A 67 -5.88 -3.68 -0.34
CA ASP A 67 -7.09 -4.53 -0.46
C ASP A 67 -7.91 -4.26 -1.73
N GLY A 68 -7.22 -4.00 -2.84
CA GLY A 68 -7.82 -3.69 -4.14
C GLY A 68 -8.32 -2.25 -4.31
N LYS A 69 -8.31 -1.41 -3.25
CA LYS A 69 -8.61 0.01 -3.36
C LYS A 69 -7.38 0.80 -3.82
N SER A 70 -7.52 1.58 -4.89
CA SER A 70 -6.45 2.45 -5.41
C SER A 70 -6.24 3.70 -4.57
N TYR A 71 -4.98 4.04 -4.31
CA TYR A 71 -4.58 5.24 -3.58
C TYR A 71 -3.78 6.20 -4.46
N PRO A 72 -3.87 7.52 -4.22
CA PRO A 72 -3.02 8.51 -4.88
C PRO A 72 -1.55 8.14 -4.71
N THR A 73 -0.88 7.89 -5.84
CA THR A 73 0.48 7.35 -5.88
C THR A 73 1.41 8.36 -6.56
N THR A 74 2.49 8.70 -5.88
CA THR A 74 3.59 9.50 -6.41
C THR A 74 4.72 8.57 -6.82
N PHE A 75 5.06 8.58 -8.11
CA PHE A 75 6.23 7.87 -8.63
C PHE A 75 7.51 8.59 -8.21
N VAL A 76 8.39 7.88 -7.50
CA VAL A 76 9.72 8.38 -7.13
C VAL A 76 10.77 7.83 -8.09
N SER A 77 10.79 6.51 -8.27
CA SER A 77 11.71 5.81 -9.16
C SER A 77 11.10 4.49 -9.63
N PRO A 78 11.71 3.79 -10.61
CA PRO A 78 11.29 2.46 -11.02
C PRO A 78 11.32 1.39 -9.90
N THR A 79 11.88 1.73 -8.74
CA THR A 79 11.99 0.86 -7.57
C THR A 79 11.29 1.41 -6.33
N GLN A 80 10.69 2.60 -6.39
CA GLN A 80 10.04 3.23 -5.25
C GLN A 80 8.81 4.07 -5.63
N LEU A 81 7.72 3.86 -4.91
CA LEU A 81 6.49 4.63 -4.98
C LEU A 81 6.14 5.17 -3.59
N LYS A 82 5.40 6.29 -3.55
CA LYS A 82 4.79 6.81 -2.32
C LYS A 82 3.27 6.87 -2.50
N ALA A 83 2.51 6.22 -1.62
CA ALA A 83 1.05 6.24 -1.65
C ALA A 83 0.49 7.03 -0.47
N GLN A 84 -0.50 7.88 -0.72
CA GLN A 84 -1.22 8.60 0.32
C GLN A 84 -2.42 7.77 0.77
N VAL A 85 -2.34 7.17 1.95
CA VAL A 85 -3.42 6.38 2.55
C VAL A 85 -4.23 7.28 3.49
N SER A 86 -5.54 7.31 3.28
CA SER A 86 -6.44 8.14 4.08
C SER A 86 -6.70 7.50 5.46
N SER A 87 -6.89 8.33 6.49
CA SER A 87 -7.14 7.86 7.85
C SER A 87 -8.45 7.09 7.99
N SER A 88 -9.47 7.38 7.16
CA SER A 88 -10.74 6.64 7.14
C SER A 88 -10.58 5.17 6.75
N ASP A 89 -9.55 4.83 5.97
CA ASP A 89 -9.29 3.44 5.57
C ASP A 89 -8.51 2.66 6.63
N LEU A 90 -7.83 3.35 7.55
CA LEU A 90 -7.02 2.75 8.62
C LEU A 90 -7.82 2.43 9.89
N LEU A 91 -9.11 2.80 9.95
CA LEU A 91 -10.00 2.38 11.05
C LEU A 91 -10.16 0.85 11.12
N SER A 92 -9.94 0.16 10.00
CA SER A 92 -9.82 -1.30 9.99
C SER A 92 -8.43 -1.67 10.49
N LEU A 93 -8.31 -1.98 11.78
CA LEU A 93 -7.08 -2.57 12.32
C LEU A 93 -6.89 -3.99 11.75
N GLY A 94 -5.65 -4.40 11.56
CA GLY A 94 -5.32 -5.76 11.12
C GLY A 94 -4.37 -5.83 9.94
N GLN A 95 -4.45 -6.93 9.18
CA GLN A 95 -3.57 -7.19 8.03
C GLN A 95 -4.26 -6.79 6.73
N HIS A 96 -3.54 -6.04 5.90
CA HIS A 96 -3.99 -5.56 4.59
C HIS A 96 -3.00 -5.98 3.51
N ASN A 97 -3.50 -6.30 2.33
CA ASN A 97 -2.67 -6.67 1.20
C ASN A 97 -2.33 -5.46 0.34
N VAL A 98 -1.05 -5.15 0.20
CA VAL A 98 -0.55 -4.08 -0.66
C VAL A 98 -0.07 -4.67 -1.98
N THR A 99 -0.59 -4.13 -3.08
CA THR A 99 -0.21 -4.48 -4.45
C THR A 99 0.05 -3.23 -5.27
N VAL A 100 0.82 -3.34 -6.35
CA VAL A 100 1.05 -2.26 -7.32
C VAL A 100 0.54 -2.70 -8.69
N VAL A 101 -0.16 -1.81 -9.39
CA VAL A 101 -0.65 -2.04 -10.74
C VAL A 101 0.09 -1.15 -11.72
N ASN A 102 0.68 -1.77 -12.74
CA ASN A 102 1.16 -1.09 -13.93
C ASN A 102 0.12 -1.21 -15.05
N PRO A 103 -0.23 -0.11 -15.76
CA PRO A 103 -1.26 -0.16 -16.79
C PRO A 103 -0.81 -0.91 -18.04
N SER A 104 -1.78 -1.23 -18.91
CA SER A 104 -1.52 -1.73 -20.26
C SER A 104 -0.86 -0.65 -21.15
N PRO A 105 -0.15 -1.02 -22.22
CA PRO A 105 0.13 -2.39 -22.69
C PRO A 105 1.15 -3.12 -21.80
N GLY A 106 1.01 -4.44 -21.62
CA GLY A 106 1.86 -5.21 -20.70
C GLY A 106 1.45 -5.00 -19.24
N GLY A 107 2.42 -4.71 -18.38
CA GLY A 107 2.16 -4.38 -16.99
C GLY A 107 1.48 -5.53 -16.22
N GLY A 108 0.51 -5.16 -15.39
CA GLY A 108 -0.24 -6.08 -14.53
C GLY A 108 -0.17 -5.71 -13.06
N THR A 109 -0.72 -6.57 -12.22
CA THR A 109 -0.68 -6.46 -10.75
C THR A 109 0.53 -7.21 -10.21
N SER A 110 1.19 -6.63 -9.21
CA SER A 110 2.33 -7.25 -8.54
C SER A 110 1.91 -8.41 -7.61
N ASN A 111 2.90 -9.07 -7.01
CA ASN A 111 2.67 -9.84 -5.78
C ASN A 111 2.13 -8.94 -4.66
N ALA A 112 1.45 -9.56 -3.69
CA ALA A 112 0.97 -8.88 -2.49
C ALA A 112 2.02 -8.88 -1.38
N VAL A 113 2.11 -7.77 -0.65
CA VAL A 113 2.87 -7.67 0.60
C VAL A 113 1.93 -7.25 1.73
N THR A 114 2.03 -7.93 2.86
CA THR A 114 1.19 -7.66 4.04
C THR A 114 1.62 -6.39 4.75
N LEU A 115 0.68 -5.46 4.92
CA LEU A 115 0.78 -4.29 5.77
C LEU A 115 -0.05 -4.53 7.04
N THR A 116 0.57 -4.42 8.21
CA THR A 116 -0.14 -4.48 9.49
C THR A 116 -0.54 -3.06 9.90
N VAL A 117 -1.81 -2.82 10.20
CA VAL A 117 -2.32 -1.56 10.73
C VAL A 117 -2.63 -1.74 12.20
N ALA A 118 -1.94 -0.99 13.06
CA ALA A 118 -2.08 -1.02 14.51
C ALA A 118 -2.61 0.31 15.04
N SER A 119 -3.30 0.24 16.18
CA SER A 119 -3.67 1.44 16.94
C SER A 119 -2.55 1.77 17.92
N LEU A 120 -2.26 3.06 18.10
CA LEU A 120 -1.32 3.51 19.13
C LEU A 120 -1.88 3.28 20.55
N LEU A 121 -3.20 3.17 20.68
CA LEU A 121 -3.91 3.00 21.95
C LEU A 121 -3.99 1.54 22.43
N GLY A 122 -3.76 0.56 21.56
CA GLY A 122 -3.69 -0.85 21.96
C GLY A 122 -2.49 -1.15 22.87
N ASN A 123 -1.38 -0.44 22.70
CA ASN A 123 -0.15 -0.66 23.47
C ASN A 123 -0.16 -0.05 24.88
N ILE A 124 -1.22 0.67 25.29
CA ILE A 124 -1.31 1.32 26.62
C ILE A 124 -2.46 0.74 27.47
N LEU A 125 -3.41 -0.01 26.90
CA LEU A 125 -4.61 -0.45 27.62
C LEU A 125 -4.65 -1.93 28.04
N GLU A 126 -3.67 -2.74 27.64
CA GLU A 126 -3.59 -4.16 28.05
C GLU A 126 -2.78 -4.46 29.33
N PRO A 127 -2.44 -3.47 30.18
CA PRO A 127 -2.39 -3.73 31.64
C PRO A 127 -3.41 -2.91 32.47
N ALA A 128 -3.83 -1.71 32.05
CA ALA A 128 -4.61 -0.81 32.92
C ALA A 128 -6.08 -1.23 33.12
N GLY A 129 -6.69 -1.92 32.14
CA GLY A 129 -8.09 -2.37 32.22
C GLY A 129 -8.33 -3.52 33.21
N LYS A 130 -7.29 -4.25 33.58
CA LYS A 130 -7.36 -5.30 34.61
C LYS A 130 -7.07 -4.77 36.02
N GLU A 131 -6.22 -3.75 36.14
CA GLU A 131 -5.86 -3.13 37.42
C GLU A 131 -7.03 -2.42 38.10
N LEU A 132 -7.92 -1.76 37.35
CA LEU A 132 -9.08 -1.06 37.93
C LEU A 132 -10.16 -2.01 38.47
N GLY A 133 -10.23 -3.24 37.94
CA GLY A 133 -11.16 -4.28 38.40
C GLY A 133 -10.63 -5.07 39.60
N GLU A 134 -9.33 -5.38 39.61
CA GLU A 134 -8.70 -6.18 40.69
C GLU A 134 -8.34 -5.32 41.92
N ALA A 135 -8.03 -4.02 41.77
CA ALA A 135 -7.71 -3.14 42.89
C ALA A 135 -8.93 -2.84 43.81
N LEU A 136 -10.15 -2.87 43.27
CA LEU A 136 -11.37 -2.63 44.05
C LEU A 136 -11.74 -3.86 44.92
N ASP A 137 -11.48 -5.07 44.43
CA ASP A 137 -11.77 -6.32 45.14
C ASP A 137 -10.83 -6.55 46.33
N LEU A 138 -9.56 -6.13 46.20
CA LEU A 138 -8.54 -6.19 47.26
C LEU A 138 -8.74 -5.17 48.40
N GLN A 139 -9.41 -4.03 48.16
CA GLN A 139 -9.73 -3.07 49.22
C GLN A 139 -10.96 -3.46 50.04
N LEU A 140 -11.85 -4.31 49.50
CA LEU A 140 -13.03 -4.80 50.21
C LEU A 140 -12.74 -6.02 51.10
N GLN A 141 -11.68 -6.79 50.83
CA GLN A 141 -11.28 -7.95 51.65
C GLN A 141 -10.47 -7.59 52.91
N SER A 142 -9.86 -6.39 52.97
CA SER A 142 -9.06 -5.95 54.13
C SER A 142 -9.85 -5.20 55.21
N SER A 143 -11.16 -4.98 55.03
CA SER A 143 -12.01 -4.21 55.97
C SER A 143 -12.94 -5.06 56.86
N PHE A 144 -12.80 -6.39 56.90
CA PHE A 144 -13.55 -7.20 57.87
C PHE A 144 -12.72 -7.41 59.15
N PRO A 145 -13.01 -6.71 60.27
CA PRO A 145 -12.44 -7.09 61.55
C PRO A 145 -12.98 -8.46 61.95
N GLU A 146 -12.09 -9.40 62.27
CA GLU A 146 -12.43 -10.67 62.90
C GLU A 146 -13.15 -10.39 64.22
N LEU A 147 -14.42 -10.76 64.32
CA LEU A 147 -15.19 -10.72 65.57
C LEU A 147 -14.93 -12.01 66.35
N VAL A 148 -14.08 -11.97 67.38
CA VAL A 148 -14.19 -12.79 68.60
C VAL A 148 -13.70 -11.99 69.80
#